data_AF-A0A9X1VKK4-F1
#
_entry.id   AF-A0A9X1VKK4-F1
#
_cell.length_a   1.000
_cell.length_b   1.000
_cell.length_c   1.000
_cell.angle_alpha   90.00
_cell.angle_beta   90.00
_cell.angle_gamma   90.00
#
_symmetry.space_group_name_H-M   'P 1'
#
loop_
_entity.id
_entity.type
_entity.pdbx_description
1 polymer ?
#
loop_
_entity_poly.entity_id
_entity_poly.type
_entity_poly.pdbx_seq_one_letter_code
_entity_poly.pdbx_strand_id
1 'polypeptide(L)'
;MKILPPDSISSELLNLIHSANEYLVLVSPYVRMGQWVRLTAALSSAQKRGVNIKAFVRHDLDNASSWEELEAIGIKPRLIANLHAKFYFNETGGLISSLNLLSSSNANSLEIGCKLDTEAELQELKDFVKRYIIPLEEKERPSEDDLYLSKEKFSVVLENDLAEATDSRSRVFFKNNELQIQSVGNSFYLHLDKGANRLSVSGVVSEAEADAFEKFKAEYFTNPQFEVEVNQGAPGYYSMVSGDYKPRLSTTYLDRLRLPEKKDLLDAIVDFVVSVRDFKEAVYAPKRAEAAAKKEAYEAELRVRGEARKAELAAAAAEPAPAQSQPPA
;
A
#
# COMPACT_ATOMS: atom_id res chain seq x y z
N MET A 1 42.98 -5.94 20.48
CA MET A 1 41.67 -5.27 20.61
C MET A 1 41.79 -4.23 21.71
N LYS A 2 41.27 -3.02 21.50
CA LYS A 2 41.27 -1.94 22.50
C LYS A 2 39.89 -1.31 22.63
N ILE A 3 39.33 -1.23 23.83
CA ILE A 3 38.06 -0.55 24.09
C ILE A 3 38.24 0.96 23.87
N LEU A 4 37.27 1.58 23.21
CA LEU A 4 37.25 3.02 22.94
C LEU A 4 36.26 3.71 23.88
N PRO A 5 36.58 4.93 24.35
CA PRO A 5 35.60 5.75 25.03
C PRO A 5 34.54 6.27 24.03
N PRO A 6 33.29 6.51 24.48
CA PRO A 6 32.16 6.82 23.57
C PRO A 6 32.41 7.97 22.59
N ASP A 7 33.04 9.04 23.05
CA ASP A 7 33.38 10.26 22.30
C ASP A 7 34.40 10.02 21.17
N SER A 8 35.17 8.94 21.25
CA SER A 8 36.20 8.59 20.27
C SER A 8 35.72 7.66 19.16
N ILE A 9 34.57 6.97 19.33
CA ILE A 9 34.10 5.94 18.39
C ILE A 9 33.82 6.52 17.01
N SER A 10 33.07 7.62 16.94
CA SER A 10 32.77 8.29 15.66
C SER A 10 34.02 8.84 14.98
N SER A 11 34.99 9.31 15.77
CA SER A 11 36.27 9.79 15.26
C SER A 11 37.09 8.63 14.68
N GLU A 12 37.08 7.46 15.34
CA GLU A 12 37.73 6.26 14.83
C GLU A 12 37.11 5.76 13.52
N LEU A 13 35.77 5.77 13.41
CA LEU A 13 35.09 5.45 12.16
C LEU A 13 35.54 6.38 11.02
N LEU A 14 35.59 7.69 11.26
CA LEU A 14 36.09 8.63 10.26
C LEU A 14 37.56 8.36 9.90
N ASN A 15 38.40 8.06 10.90
CA ASN A 15 39.80 7.72 10.65
C ASN A 15 39.94 6.48 9.75
N LEU A 16 39.15 5.43 9.99
CA LEU A 16 39.12 4.23 9.13
C LEU A 16 38.74 4.56 7.68
N ILE A 17 37.76 5.44 7.47
CA ILE A 17 37.34 5.86 6.13
C ILE A 17 38.44 6.70 5.45
N HIS A 18 39.10 7.56 6.21
CA HIS A 18 40.17 8.42 5.70
C HIS A 18 41.44 7.62 5.38
N SER A 19 41.78 6.61 6.18
CA SER A 19 42.98 5.79 5.99
C SER A 19 42.82 4.67 4.98
N ALA A 20 41.60 4.37 4.52
CA ALA A 20 41.36 3.36 3.50
C ALA A 20 41.95 3.75 2.13
N ASN A 21 42.72 2.83 1.54
CA ASN A 21 43.36 2.94 0.23
C ASN A 21 42.88 1.88 -0.75
N GLU A 22 42.67 0.63 -0.29
CA GLU A 22 42.26 -0.48 -1.16
C GLU A 22 40.78 -0.79 -1.04
N TYR A 23 40.31 -1.00 0.20
CA TYR A 23 38.93 -1.36 0.44
C TYR A 23 38.40 -0.77 1.75
N LEU A 24 37.08 -0.64 1.81
CA LEU A 24 36.37 -0.27 3.01
C LEU A 24 35.13 -1.16 3.10
N VAL A 25 34.96 -1.84 4.23
CA VAL A 25 33.77 -2.64 4.50
C VAL A 25 32.96 -1.95 5.59
N LEU A 26 31.69 -1.71 5.29
CA LEU A 26 30.72 -1.11 6.20
C LEU A 26 29.62 -2.11 6.46
N VAL A 27 29.44 -2.52 7.72
CA VAL A 27 28.32 -3.38 8.14
C VAL A 27 27.54 -2.61 9.19
N SER A 28 26.32 -2.19 8.84
CA SER A 28 25.43 -1.47 9.76
C SER A 28 23.97 -1.72 9.34
N PRO A 29 23.06 -2.08 10.25
CA PRO A 29 21.68 -2.35 9.89
C PRO A 29 20.95 -1.10 9.38
N TYR A 30 21.29 0.08 9.90
CA TYR A 30 20.62 1.33 9.56
C TYR A 30 21.61 2.40 9.14
N VAL A 31 21.20 3.23 8.17
CA VAL A 31 21.98 4.35 7.64
C VAL A 31 21.05 5.55 7.47
N ARG A 32 21.42 6.69 8.07
CA ARG A 32 20.74 8.00 7.95
C ARG A 32 21.81 9.07 8.13
N MET A 33 22.63 9.22 7.10
CA MET A 33 23.82 10.06 7.02
C MET A 33 23.58 11.40 6.30
N GLY A 34 22.38 11.66 5.79
CA GLY A 34 22.05 12.93 5.12
C GLY A 34 22.34 14.18 5.96
N GLN A 35 22.26 14.08 7.30
CA GLN A 35 22.64 15.15 8.23
C GLN A 35 24.06 15.00 8.80
N TRP A 36 24.74 13.87 8.56
CA TRP A 36 26.10 13.61 9.01
C TRP A 36 27.11 14.00 7.93
N VAL A 37 27.18 15.30 7.64
CA VAL A 37 27.98 15.88 6.54
C VAL A 37 29.42 15.35 6.50
N ARG A 38 30.07 15.19 7.65
CA ARG A 38 31.45 14.67 7.74
C ARG A 38 31.58 13.23 7.24
N LEU A 39 30.64 12.36 7.60
CA LEU A 39 30.63 10.95 7.17
C LEU A 39 30.41 10.87 5.66
N THR A 40 29.40 11.59 5.15
CA THR A 40 29.07 11.63 3.71
C THR A 40 30.25 12.13 2.87
N ALA A 41 30.92 13.19 3.34
CA ALA A 41 32.12 13.73 2.68
C ALA A 41 33.30 12.74 2.72
N ALA A 42 33.50 12.04 3.85
CA ALA A 42 34.55 11.05 4.00
C ALA A 42 34.35 9.86 3.03
N LEU A 43 33.13 9.33 2.93
CA LEU A 43 32.78 8.25 2.00
C LEU A 43 32.96 8.68 0.54
N SER A 44 32.45 9.87 0.19
CA SER A 44 32.61 10.45 -1.15
C SER A 44 34.09 10.65 -1.51
N SER A 45 34.91 11.07 -0.55
CA SER A 45 36.36 11.22 -0.73
C SER A 45 37.04 9.86 -0.94
N ALA A 46 36.64 8.82 -0.19
CA ALA A 46 37.16 7.47 -0.38
C ALA A 46 36.84 6.91 -1.78
N GLN A 47 35.62 7.12 -2.29
CA GLN A 47 35.27 6.74 -3.67
C GLN A 47 36.12 7.48 -4.71
N LYS A 48 36.36 8.78 -4.53
CA LYS A 48 37.22 9.58 -5.43
C LYS A 48 38.68 9.09 -5.44
N ARG A 49 39.16 8.51 -4.34
CA ARG A 49 40.48 7.86 -4.25
C ARG A 49 40.51 6.47 -4.90
N GLY A 50 39.36 5.92 -5.33
CA GLY A 50 39.26 4.59 -5.91
C GLY A 50 39.12 3.45 -4.90
N VAL A 51 38.82 3.76 -3.64
CA VAL A 51 38.61 2.74 -2.58
C VAL A 51 37.39 1.88 -2.92
N ASN A 52 37.54 0.56 -2.87
CA ASN A 52 36.43 -0.37 -3.06
C ASN A 52 35.55 -0.45 -1.81
N ILE A 53 34.42 0.28 -1.81
CA ILE A 53 33.50 0.29 -0.67
C ILE A 53 32.45 -0.80 -0.80
N LYS A 54 32.44 -1.74 0.17
CA LYS A 54 31.42 -2.78 0.32
C LYS A 54 30.53 -2.43 1.51
N ALA A 55 29.29 -2.05 1.23
CA ALA A 55 28.30 -1.76 2.26
C ALA A 55 27.30 -2.92 2.41
N PHE A 56 27.04 -3.32 3.65
CA PHE A 56 26.05 -4.33 4.03
C PHE A 56 25.04 -3.67 4.97
N VAL A 57 23.79 -3.63 4.53
CA VAL A 57 22.68 -2.96 5.23
C VAL A 57 21.55 -3.96 5.45
N ARG A 58 20.71 -3.74 6.46
CA ARG A 58 19.58 -4.63 6.72
C ARG A 58 18.59 -4.58 5.55
N HIS A 59 18.11 -5.74 5.12
CA HIS A 59 16.93 -5.83 4.28
C HIS A 59 15.69 -5.50 5.14
N ASP A 60 15.22 -4.25 5.03
CA ASP A 60 14.12 -3.71 5.83
C ASP A 60 13.23 -2.79 4.97
N LEU A 61 12.13 -3.35 4.44
CA LEU A 61 11.20 -2.68 3.53
C LEU A 61 10.58 -1.42 4.11
N ASP A 62 10.40 -1.38 5.42
CA ASP A 62 9.83 -0.24 6.14
C ASP A 62 10.88 0.90 6.32
N ASN A 63 12.16 0.65 5.96
CA ASN A 63 13.26 1.60 6.09
C ASN A 63 14.14 1.67 4.83
N ALA A 64 13.51 1.74 3.66
CA ALA A 64 14.19 1.82 2.37
C ALA A 64 15.22 2.95 2.25
N SER A 65 14.95 4.07 2.91
CA SER A 65 15.90 5.18 3.00
C SER A 65 17.31 4.80 3.46
N SER A 66 17.47 3.71 4.23
CA SER A 66 18.80 3.28 4.70
C SER A 66 19.73 2.86 3.56
N TRP A 67 19.25 2.14 2.55
CA TRP A 67 20.10 1.81 1.40
C TRP A 67 20.09 2.93 0.36
N GLU A 68 18.98 3.65 0.20
CA GLU A 68 18.87 4.75 -0.77
C GLU A 68 19.86 5.88 -0.50
N GLU A 69 20.14 6.21 0.77
CA GLU A 69 21.15 7.22 1.10
C GLU A 69 22.56 6.83 0.65
N LEU A 70 22.91 5.54 0.68
CA LEU A 70 24.18 5.04 0.15
C LEU A 70 24.18 5.08 -1.38
N GLU A 71 23.08 4.66 -2.01
CA GLU A 71 22.92 4.71 -3.47
C GLU A 71 23.00 6.15 -4.00
N ALA A 72 22.47 7.13 -3.26
CA ALA A 72 22.52 8.55 -3.59
C ALA A 72 23.96 9.12 -3.64
N ILE A 73 24.91 8.51 -2.93
CA ILE A 73 26.34 8.84 -3.04
C ILE A 73 27.12 7.85 -3.91
N GLY A 74 26.43 6.99 -4.66
CA GLY A 74 27.04 6.06 -5.61
C GLY A 74 27.62 4.79 -4.99
N ILE A 75 27.28 4.46 -3.73
CA ILE A 75 27.63 3.18 -3.10
C ILE A 75 26.45 2.23 -3.28
N LYS A 76 26.67 1.05 -3.89
CA LYS A 76 25.63 0.03 -4.01
C LYS A 76 25.65 -0.90 -2.79
N PRO A 77 24.68 -0.81 -1.87
CA PRO A 77 24.65 -1.68 -0.70
C PRO A 77 24.12 -3.08 -1.05
N ARG A 78 24.57 -4.05 -0.26
CA ARG A 78 24.07 -5.43 -0.24
C ARG A 78 23.09 -5.57 0.92
N LEU A 79 21.88 -6.03 0.63
CA LEU A 79 20.79 -6.11 1.59
C LEU A 79 20.84 -7.46 2.31
N ILE A 80 20.88 -7.44 3.64
CA ILE A 80 21.12 -8.63 4.46
C ILE A 80 19.93 -8.88 5.37
N ALA A 81 19.38 -10.10 5.30
CA ALA A 81 18.28 -10.54 6.17
C ALA A 81 18.71 -10.51 7.64
N ASN A 82 17.86 -9.96 8.51
CA ASN A 82 18.06 -9.94 9.96
C ASN A 82 19.41 -9.36 10.43
N LEU A 83 20.02 -8.46 9.66
CA LEU A 83 21.26 -7.82 10.05
C LEU A 83 21.07 -6.97 11.31
N HIS A 84 21.92 -7.19 12.30
CA HIS A 84 22.03 -6.32 13.48
C HIS A 84 23.50 -6.04 13.87
N ALA A 85 24.45 -6.71 13.21
CA ALA A 85 25.87 -6.50 13.43
C ALA A 85 26.31 -5.12 12.94
N LYS A 86 27.29 -4.53 13.64
CA LYS A 86 27.78 -3.17 13.42
C LYS A 86 29.30 -3.17 13.53
N PHE A 87 29.95 -3.14 12.39
CA PHE A 87 31.40 -3.09 12.33
C PHE A 87 31.88 -2.53 10.99
N TYR A 88 33.06 -1.94 11.04
CA TYR A 88 33.65 -1.18 9.95
C TYR A 88 35.13 -1.50 9.90
N PHE A 89 35.69 -1.77 8.72
CA PHE A 89 37.12 -2.07 8.62
C PHE A 89 37.65 -1.78 7.23
N ASN A 90 38.96 -1.52 7.15
CA ASN A 90 39.71 -1.38 5.91
C ASN A 90 40.90 -2.36 5.91
N GLU A 91 41.91 -2.13 5.09
CA GLU A 91 43.12 -2.96 5.02
C GLU A 91 44.06 -2.86 6.24
N THR A 92 43.93 -1.83 7.08
CA THR A 92 44.86 -1.54 8.19
C THR A 92 44.23 -1.58 9.58
N GLY A 93 42.91 -1.47 9.69
CA GLY A 93 42.23 -1.39 10.98
C GLY A 93 40.74 -1.68 10.91
N GLY A 94 40.14 -1.90 12.08
CA GLY A 94 38.74 -2.24 12.25
C GLY A 94 38.12 -1.66 13.52
N LEU A 95 36.80 -1.54 13.50
CA LEU A 95 35.97 -1.04 14.57
C LEU A 95 34.73 -1.93 14.69
N ILE A 96 34.53 -2.55 15.85
CA ILE A 96 33.24 -3.18 16.22
C ILE A 96 32.57 -2.25 17.24
N SER A 97 31.29 -1.92 17.04
CA SER A 97 30.62 -0.95 17.91
C SER A 97 29.11 -1.16 17.97
N SER A 98 28.44 -0.54 18.94
CA SER A 98 26.98 -0.34 18.91
C SER A 98 26.53 0.78 17.95
N LEU A 99 27.47 1.58 17.44
CA LEU A 99 27.22 2.74 16.57
C LEU A 99 26.66 2.31 15.20
N ASN A 100 25.45 2.76 14.89
CA ASN A 100 24.90 2.74 13.53
C ASN A 100 25.40 3.95 12.72
N LEU A 101 25.27 3.90 11.39
CA LEU A 101 25.54 5.03 10.49
C LEU A 101 24.41 6.07 10.50
N LEU A 102 23.98 6.50 11.69
CA LEU A 102 22.92 7.49 11.91
C LEU A 102 23.50 8.79 12.48
N SER A 103 22.98 9.92 12.02
CA SER A 103 23.38 11.24 12.54
C SER A 103 23.10 11.39 14.05
N SER A 104 22.00 10.79 14.53
CA SER A 104 21.62 10.77 15.95
C SER A 104 22.51 9.88 16.81
N SER A 105 23.06 8.79 16.26
CA SER A 105 24.00 7.92 16.97
C SER A 105 25.31 8.66 17.30
N ASN A 106 25.76 9.53 16.39
CA ASN A 106 26.95 10.35 16.62
C ASN A 106 26.75 11.45 17.67
N ALA A 107 25.57 12.08 17.70
CA ALA A 107 25.34 13.29 18.51
C ALA A 107 24.74 13.02 19.90
N ASN A 108 23.91 11.99 20.02
CA ASN A 108 22.95 11.88 21.14
C ASN A 108 22.93 10.50 21.82
N SER A 109 23.82 9.57 21.44
CA SER A 109 23.82 8.20 21.96
C SER A 109 25.09 7.87 22.74
N LEU A 110 24.94 7.11 23.83
CA LEU A 110 26.07 6.55 24.57
C LEU A 110 26.46 5.21 23.91
N GLU A 111 27.54 5.24 23.15
CA GLU A 111 28.00 4.10 22.35
C GLU A 111 29.17 3.36 23.02
N ILE A 112 29.31 2.08 22.73
CA ILE A 112 30.50 1.28 23.08
C ILE A 112 31.15 0.76 21.79
N GLY A 113 32.47 0.66 21.79
CA GLY A 113 33.19 0.10 20.66
C GLY A 113 34.59 -0.37 21.02
N CYS A 114 35.15 -1.22 20.16
CA CYS A 114 36.52 -1.65 20.24
C CYS A 114 37.23 -1.52 18.88
N LYS A 115 38.48 -1.09 18.95
CA LYS A 115 39.40 -0.99 17.82
C LYS A 115 40.19 -2.29 17.65
N LEU A 116 40.40 -2.67 16.39
CA LEU A 116 41.16 -3.83 15.93
C LEU A 116 42.29 -3.33 15.03
N ASP A 117 43.52 -3.75 15.31
CA ASP A 117 44.73 -3.19 14.69
C ASP A 117 45.71 -4.28 14.22
N THR A 118 45.37 -5.55 14.41
CA THR A 118 46.23 -6.68 14.03
C THR A 118 45.67 -7.39 12.81
N GLU A 119 46.55 -7.92 11.95
CA GLU A 119 46.11 -8.67 10.76
C GLU A 119 45.24 -9.88 11.12
N ALA A 120 45.54 -10.56 12.24
CA ALA A 120 44.73 -11.68 12.71
C ALA A 120 43.28 -11.27 13.03
N GLU A 121 43.09 -10.15 13.74
CA GLU A 121 41.75 -9.61 14.05
C GLU A 121 40.99 -9.17 12.79
N LEU A 122 41.69 -8.53 11.84
CA LEU A 122 41.08 -8.15 10.56
C LEU A 122 40.71 -9.37 9.72
N GLN A 123 41.53 -10.42 9.77
CA GLN A 123 41.25 -11.68 9.09
C GLN A 123 40.01 -12.36 9.67
N GLU A 124 39.83 -12.35 10.99
CA GLU A 124 38.60 -12.85 11.64
C GLU A 124 37.35 -12.09 11.17
N LEU A 125 37.41 -10.75 11.05
CA LEU A 125 36.29 -9.97 10.51
C LEU A 125 36.01 -10.28 9.03
N LYS A 126 37.05 -10.40 8.20
CA LYS A 126 36.91 -10.80 6.79
C LYS A 126 36.20 -12.14 6.68
N ASP A 127 36.58 -13.10 7.52
CA ASP A 127 35.99 -14.45 7.51
C ASP A 127 34.58 -14.45 8.08
N PHE A 128 34.29 -13.62 9.08
CA PHE A 128 32.93 -13.42 9.59
C PHE A 128 31.99 -12.92 8.48
N VAL A 129 32.42 -11.91 7.71
CA VAL A 129 31.65 -11.40 6.58
C VAL A 129 31.37 -12.50 5.55
N LYS A 130 32.40 -13.26 5.16
CA LYS A 130 32.26 -14.33 4.17
C LYS A 130 31.35 -15.46 4.65
N ARG A 131 31.47 -15.85 5.92
CA ARG A 131 30.79 -17.02 6.48
C ARG A 131 29.36 -16.75 6.94
N TYR A 132 29.08 -15.54 7.42
CA TYR A 132 27.79 -15.24 8.08
C TYR A 132 27.01 -14.09 7.43
N ILE A 133 27.67 -13.07 6.89
CA ILE A 133 26.96 -11.92 6.29
C ILE A 133 26.57 -12.21 4.84
N ILE A 134 27.53 -12.60 4.00
CA ILE A 134 27.30 -12.83 2.57
C ILE A 134 26.23 -13.90 2.30
N PRO A 135 26.17 -15.03 3.03
CA PRO A 135 25.13 -16.04 2.78
C PRO A 135 23.70 -15.58 3.09
N LEU A 136 23.54 -14.50 3.86
CA LEU A 136 22.25 -13.90 4.20
C LEU A 136 21.87 -12.73 3.29
N GLU A 137 22.61 -12.53 2.19
CA GLU A 137 22.28 -11.51 1.22
C GLU A 137 20.99 -11.87 0.47
N GLU A 138 20.05 -10.94 0.52
CA GLU A 138 18.82 -10.98 -0.25
C GLU A 138 19.12 -10.54 -1.68
N LYS A 139 18.83 -11.42 -2.63
CA LYS A 139 19.07 -11.19 -4.06
C LYS A 139 17.92 -10.48 -4.74
N GLU A 140 16.72 -10.64 -4.19
CA GLU A 140 15.52 -9.99 -4.67
C GLU A 140 15.45 -8.60 -4.03
N ARG A 141 15.43 -7.57 -4.88
CA ARG A 141 15.16 -6.21 -4.44
C ARG A 141 13.65 -6.04 -4.25
N PRO A 142 13.23 -5.14 -3.35
CA PRO A 142 11.81 -4.79 -3.22
C PRO A 142 11.24 -4.36 -4.57
N SER A 143 9.99 -4.73 -4.86
CA SER A 143 9.32 -4.26 -6.07
C SER A 143 9.04 -2.75 -5.99
N GLU A 144 8.72 -2.12 -7.13
CA GLU A 144 8.27 -0.72 -7.13
C GLU A 144 6.99 -0.55 -6.28
N ASP A 145 6.09 -1.52 -6.33
CA ASP A 145 4.85 -1.53 -5.51
C ASP A 145 5.15 -1.63 -4.02
N ASP A 146 6.14 -2.45 -3.62
CA ASP A 146 6.59 -2.55 -2.22
C ASP A 146 7.13 -1.21 -1.71
N LEU A 147 7.94 -0.55 -2.54
CA LEU A 147 8.50 0.75 -2.21
C LEU A 147 7.41 1.83 -2.17
N TYR A 148 6.44 1.76 -3.08
CA TYR A 148 5.30 2.66 -3.12
C TYR A 148 4.46 2.54 -1.84
N LEU A 149 4.06 1.32 -1.46
CA LEU A 149 3.26 1.06 -0.27
C LEU A 149 3.99 1.38 1.05
N SER A 150 5.32 1.26 1.05
CA SER A 150 6.15 1.64 2.21
C SER A 150 6.22 3.16 2.42
N LYS A 151 6.35 3.92 1.32
CA LYS A 151 6.62 5.37 1.37
C LYS A 151 5.38 6.24 1.38
N GLU A 152 4.34 5.81 0.68
CA GLU A 152 3.13 6.59 0.50
C GLU A 152 2.13 6.39 1.64
N LYS A 153 1.22 7.35 1.83
CA LYS A 153 0.16 7.21 2.84
C LYS A 153 -0.76 6.05 2.48
N PHE A 154 -1.14 5.25 3.48
CA PHE A 154 -2.03 4.10 3.30
C PHE A 154 -3.33 4.49 2.59
N SER A 155 -3.89 5.65 2.91
CA SER A 155 -5.12 6.14 2.27
C SER A 155 -4.97 6.41 0.77
N VAL A 156 -3.80 6.88 0.33
CA VAL A 156 -3.54 7.19 -1.09
C VAL A 156 -3.34 5.90 -1.87
N VAL A 157 -2.60 4.94 -1.31
CA VAL A 157 -2.43 3.63 -1.93
C VAL A 157 -3.78 2.91 -2.04
N LEU A 158 -4.56 2.88 -0.96
CA LEU A 158 -5.91 2.32 -0.96
C LEU A 158 -6.84 2.99 -2.00
N GLU A 159 -6.74 4.31 -2.21
CA GLU A 159 -7.52 4.99 -3.24
C GLU A 159 -7.19 4.50 -4.65
N ASN A 160 -5.91 4.30 -4.95
CA ASN A 160 -5.45 3.84 -6.26
C ASN A 160 -5.81 2.37 -6.50
N ASP A 161 -5.56 1.49 -5.53
CA ASP A 161 -5.89 0.07 -5.62
C ASP A 161 -7.40 -0.15 -5.79
N LEU A 162 -8.22 0.62 -5.08
CA LEU A 162 -9.67 0.58 -5.27
C LEU A 162 -10.08 1.07 -6.66
N ALA A 163 -9.45 2.13 -7.17
CA ALA A 163 -9.79 2.66 -8.49
C ALA A 163 -9.46 1.65 -9.59
N GLU A 164 -8.32 0.96 -9.48
CA GLU A 164 -7.89 -0.10 -10.40
C GLU A 164 -8.79 -1.34 -10.28
N ALA A 165 -9.00 -1.87 -9.08
CA ALA A 165 -9.77 -3.10 -8.87
C ALA A 165 -11.26 -2.95 -9.22
N THR A 166 -11.81 -1.74 -9.14
CA THR A 166 -13.23 -1.49 -9.38
C THR A 166 -13.54 -0.85 -10.73
N ASP A 167 -12.52 -0.45 -11.49
CA ASP A 167 -12.64 0.39 -12.70
C ASP A 167 -13.57 1.59 -12.45
N SER A 168 -13.41 2.23 -11.29
CA SER A 168 -14.30 3.30 -10.83
C SER A 168 -13.54 4.44 -10.17
N ARG A 169 -14.15 5.62 -10.14
CA ARG A 169 -13.55 6.76 -9.43
C ARG A 169 -13.68 6.54 -7.92
N SER A 170 -12.58 6.12 -7.30
CA SER A 170 -12.47 5.99 -5.85
C SER A 170 -11.92 7.26 -5.21
N ARG A 171 -12.35 7.54 -3.97
CA ARG A 171 -11.80 8.61 -3.11
C ARG A 171 -11.71 8.12 -1.68
N VAL A 172 -10.57 8.33 -1.04
CA VAL A 172 -10.32 7.92 0.35
C VAL A 172 -9.90 9.15 1.16
N PHE A 173 -10.63 9.46 2.22
CA PHE A 173 -10.34 10.63 3.04
C PHE A 173 -10.71 10.40 4.51
N PHE A 174 -9.98 11.07 5.40
CA PHE A 174 -10.25 10.99 6.83
C PHE A 174 -11.27 12.04 7.24
N LYS A 175 -12.34 11.64 7.92
CA LYS A 175 -13.40 12.53 8.42
C LYS A 175 -14.04 11.91 9.66
N ASN A 176 -14.49 12.71 10.62
CA ASN A 176 -15.19 12.23 11.82
C ASN A 176 -14.44 11.13 12.61
N ASN A 177 -13.11 11.17 12.62
CA ASN A 177 -12.24 10.18 13.28
C ASN A 177 -12.35 8.75 12.70
N GLU A 178 -12.77 8.63 11.44
CA GLU A 178 -12.83 7.40 10.65
C GLU A 178 -12.27 7.65 9.23
N LEU A 179 -11.86 6.58 8.55
CA LEU A 179 -11.45 6.67 7.16
C LEU A 179 -12.67 6.40 6.29
N GLN A 180 -13.07 7.36 5.45
CA GLN A 180 -14.21 7.22 4.55
C GLN A 180 -13.73 6.90 3.15
N ILE A 181 -14.41 5.96 2.50
CA ILE A 181 -14.14 5.53 1.13
C ILE A 181 -15.40 5.79 0.32
N GLN A 182 -15.26 6.51 -0.78
CA GLN A 182 -16.29 6.64 -1.81
C GLN A 182 -15.80 5.86 -3.02
N SER A 183 -16.47 4.75 -3.33
CA SER A 183 -16.11 3.89 -4.47
C SER A 183 -17.37 3.19 -4.98
N VAL A 184 -17.40 2.78 -6.25
CA VAL A 184 -18.51 2.00 -6.85
C VAL A 184 -19.91 2.60 -6.60
N GLY A 185 -20.01 3.93 -6.56
CA GLY A 185 -21.26 4.64 -6.27
C GLY A 185 -21.79 4.45 -4.84
N ASN A 186 -20.97 3.92 -3.94
CA ASN A 186 -21.30 3.66 -2.54
C ASN A 186 -20.35 4.40 -1.58
N SER A 187 -20.76 4.49 -0.31
CA SER A 187 -19.92 4.98 0.79
C SER A 187 -19.57 3.85 1.73
N PHE A 188 -18.30 3.76 2.08
CA PHE A 188 -17.77 2.85 3.08
C PHE A 188 -17.04 3.60 4.18
N TYR A 189 -17.02 3.00 5.36
CA TYR A 189 -16.49 3.56 6.58
C TYR A 189 -15.54 2.55 7.21
N LEU A 190 -14.28 2.94 7.37
CA LEU A 190 -13.27 2.21 8.10
C LEU A 190 -13.20 2.74 9.53
N HIS A 191 -13.66 1.93 10.48
CA HIS A 191 -13.56 2.21 11.89
C HIS A 191 -12.32 1.55 12.49
N LEU A 192 -11.59 2.31 13.32
CA LEU A 192 -10.35 1.88 13.96
C LEU A 192 -10.52 1.94 15.48
N ASP A 193 -10.61 0.78 16.12
CA ASP A 193 -10.56 0.68 17.58
C ASP A 193 -9.11 0.77 18.05
N LYS A 194 -8.72 1.96 18.52
CA LYS A 194 -7.38 2.26 19.02
C LYS A 194 -7.01 1.49 20.29
N GLY A 195 -7.97 1.04 21.09
CA GLY A 195 -7.74 0.28 22.31
C GLY A 195 -7.52 -1.21 22.03
N ALA A 196 -8.33 -1.78 21.14
CA ALA A 196 -8.25 -3.19 20.79
C ALA A 196 -7.26 -3.48 19.65
N ASN A 197 -6.80 -2.46 18.92
CA ASN A 197 -6.14 -2.58 17.62
C ASN A 197 -6.96 -3.43 16.64
N ARG A 198 -8.25 -3.10 16.53
CA ARG A 198 -9.17 -3.76 15.62
C ARG A 198 -9.65 -2.78 14.55
N LEU A 199 -10.05 -3.35 13.43
CA LEU A 199 -10.59 -2.62 12.30
C LEU A 199 -11.93 -3.25 11.91
N SER A 200 -12.89 -2.40 11.57
CA SER A 200 -14.11 -2.84 10.89
C SER A 200 -14.38 -1.96 9.69
N VAL A 201 -14.93 -2.57 8.64
CA VAL A 201 -15.31 -1.90 7.39
C VAL A 201 -16.81 -2.00 7.27
N SER A 202 -17.49 -0.88 7.03
CA SER A 202 -18.94 -0.87 6.82
C SER A 202 -19.30 -0.23 5.51
N GLY A 203 -20.19 -0.84 4.72
CA GLY A 203 -20.73 -0.30 3.48
C GLY A 203 -22.22 0.00 3.60
N VAL A 204 -22.67 1.13 3.04
CA VAL A 204 -24.09 1.49 3.05
C VAL A 204 -24.90 0.53 2.20
N VAL A 205 -26.01 0.02 2.74
CA VAL A 205 -26.98 -0.82 2.03
C VAL A 205 -28.42 -0.33 2.23
N SER A 206 -29.25 -0.54 1.21
CA SER A 206 -30.69 -0.33 1.23
C SER A 206 -31.42 -1.45 1.99
N GLU A 207 -32.68 -1.23 2.36
CA GLU A 207 -33.50 -2.25 3.04
C GLU A 207 -33.62 -3.54 2.21
N ALA A 208 -33.88 -3.43 0.90
CA ALA A 208 -33.99 -4.60 0.03
C ALA A 208 -32.67 -5.38 -0.12
N GLU A 209 -31.52 -4.70 -0.01
CA GLU A 209 -30.22 -5.36 0.05
C GLU A 209 -30.05 -6.06 1.40
N ALA A 210 -30.35 -5.38 2.52
CA ALA A 210 -30.25 -5.96 3.86
C ALA A 210 -31.10 -7.24 4.02
N ASP A 211 -32.33 -7.25 3.48
CA ASP A 211 -33.21 -8.43 3.50
C ASP A 211 -32.64 -9.60 2.69
N ALA A 212 -31.90 -9.31 1.62
CA ALA A 212 -31.30 -10.31 0.74
C ALA A 212 -29.92 -10.80 1.24
N PHE A 213 -29.36 -10.18 2.27
CA PHE A 213 -27.99 -10.43 2.72
C PHE A 213 -27.75 -11.90 3.08
N GLU A 214 -28.57 -12.51 3.95
CA GLU A 214 -28.38 -13.90 4.40
C GLU A 214 -28.41 -14.92 3.24
N LYS A 215 -29.14 -14.62 2.17
CA LYS A 215 -29.18 -15.49 0.99
C LYS A 215 -27.86 -15.47 0.21
N PHE A 216 -27.22 -14.30 0.12
CA PHE A 216 -26.06 -14.06 -0.73
C PHE A 216 -24.74 -14.01 0.04
N LYS A 217 -24.78 -13.99 1.38
CA LYS A 217 -23.63 -13.91 2.27
C LYS A 217 -22.54 -14.94 1.92
N ALA A 218 -22.92 -16.20 1.80
CA ALA A 218 -21.99 -17.30 1.56
C ALA A 218 -21.37 -17.30 0.14
N GLU A 219 -21.99 -16.59 -0.81
CA GLU A 219 -21.55 -16.52 -2.20
C GLU A 219 -20.58 -15.36 -2.43
N TYR A 220 -20.88 -14.18 -1.88
CA TYR A 220 -20.11 -12.97 -2.14
C TYR A 220 -19.13 -12.58 -1.04
N PHE A 221 -19.35 -12.99 0.21
CA PHE A 221 -18.48 -12.62 1.34
C PHE A 221 -17.67 -13.83 1.81
N THR A 222 -16.76 -14.29 0.95
CA THR A 222 -15.97 -15.53 1.18
C THR A 222 -14.65 -15.30 1.90
N ASN A 223 -14.23 -14.04 2.08
CA ASN A 223 -12.94 -13.73 2.67
C ASN A 223 -12.89 -14.10 4.16
N PRO A 224 -12.02 -15.05 4.57
CA PRO A 224 -11.98 -15.53 5.94
C PRO A 224 -11.46 -14.47 6.92
N GLN A 225 -10.78 -13.43 6.46
CA GLN A 225 -10.27 -12.34 7.29
C GLN A 225 -11.38 -11.45 7.84
N PHE A 226 -12.56 -11.45 7.23
CA PHE A 226 -13.72 -10.73 7.73
C PHE A 226 -14.74 -11.66 8.38
N GLU A 227 -15.36 -11.18 9.45
CA GLU A 227 -16.65 -11.65 9.93
C GLU A 227 -17.70 -10.64 9.51
N VAL A 228 -18.58 -11.03 8.58
CA VAL A 228 -19.53 -10.10 7.95
C VAL A 228 -20.92 -10.29 8.51
N GLU A 229 -21.56 -9.18 8.85
CA GLU A 229 -22.93 -9.10 9.34
C GLU A 229 -23.65 -7.88 8.73
N VAL A 230 -24.97 -7.86 8.87
CA VAL A 230 -25.79 -6.71 8.48
C VAL A 230 -26.33 -6.04 9.75
N ASN A 231 -26.07 -4.75 9.86
CA ASN A 231 -26.57 -3.89 10.92
C ASN A 231 -27.72 -3.06 10.36
N GLN A 232 -28.95 -3.39 10.79
CA GLN A 232 -30.14 -2.65 10.38
C GLN A 232 -30.16 -1.26 11.03
N GLY A 233 -30.27 -0.23 10.19
CA GLY A 233 -30.35 1.15 10.65
C GLY A 233 -31.67 1.42 11.39
N ALA A 234 -31.63 2.26 12.43
CA ALA A 234 -32.86 2.80 13.03
C ALA A 234 -33.62 3.66 12.00
N PRO A 235 -34.93 3.90 12.16
CA PRO A 235 -35.71 4.72 11.23
C PRO A 235 -35.04 6.08 10.94
N GLY A 236 -34.71 6.33 9.67
CA GLY A 236 -33.99 7.53 9.22
C GLY A 236 -32.46 7.38 9.08
N TYR A 237 -31.91 6.21 9.41
CA TYR A 237 -30.50 5.87 9.19
C TYR A 237 -30.38 4.74 8.17
N TYR A 238 -29.29 4.75 7.41
CA TYR A 238 -29.00 3.67 6.46
C TYR A 238 -28.67 2.38 7.19
N SER A 239 -29.07 1.25 6.60
CA SER A 239 -28.53 -0.06 7.00
C SER A 239 -27.10 -0.20 6.49
N MET A 240 -26.29 -1.00 7.16
CA MET A 240 -24.90 -1.21 6.77
C MET A 240 -24.57 -2.69 6.77
N VAL A 241 -23.82 -3.14 5.76
CA VAL A 241 -23.07 -4.39 5.83
C VAL A 241 -21.74 -4.09 6.48
N SER A 242 -21.42 -4.77 7.57
CA SER A 242 -20.23 -4.55 8.38
C SER A 242 -19.36 -5.81 8.35
N GLY A 243 -18.08 -5.65 8.07
CA GLY A 243 -17.06 -6.69 8.18
C GLY A 243 -16.09 -6.35 9.31
N ASP A 244 -16.06 -7.18 10.35
CA ASP A 244 -15.05 -7.11 11.39
C ASP A 244 -13.78 -7.84 10.95
N TYR A 245 -12.66 -7.13 10.88
CA TYR A 245 -11.38 -7.70 10.50
C TYR A 245 -10.83 -8.54 11.66
N LYS A 246 -10.74 -9.87 11.44
CA LYS A 246 -10.35 -10.85 12.47
C LYS A 246 -8.88 -10.71 12.89
N PRO A 247 -7.91 -10.51 11.98
CA PRO A 247 -6.52 -10.32 12.39
C PRO A 247 -6.38 -9.05 13.24
N ARG A 248 -5.63 -9.16 14.33
CA ARG A 248 -5.33 -8.01 15.18
C ARG A 248 -4.23 -7.18 14.53
N LEU A 249 -4.45 -5.87 14.44
CA LEU A 249 -3.44 -4.96 13.92
C LEU A 249 -2.30 -4.76 14.94
N SER A 250 -1.07 -4.63 14.45
CA SER A 250 0.08 -4.23 15.26
C SER A 250 -0.10 -2.79 15.77
N THR A 251 -0.77 -1.94 14.99
CA THR A 251 -1.13 -0.58 15.34
C THR A 251 -2.33 -0.08 14.52
N THR A 252 -3.12 0.86 15.05
CA THR A 252 -4.19 1.53 14.29
C THR A 252 -3.70 2.71 13.46
N TYR A 253 -2.43 3.10 13.60
CA TYR A 253 -1.79 4.05 12.70
C TYR A 253 -1.40 3.33 11.40
N LEU A 254 -2.33 3.26 10.44
CA LEU A 254 -2.20 2.45 9.22
C LEU A 254 -0.90 2.71 8.44
N ASP A 255 -0.43 3.95 8.40
CA ASP A 255 0.85 4.32 7.76
C ASP A 255 2.08 3.65 8.41
N ARG A 256 1.97 3.21 9.67
CA ARG A 256 3.03 2.59 10.48
C ARG A 256 2.92 1.07 10.57
N LEU A 257 1.94 0.47 9.90
CA LEU A 257 1.89 -0.98 9.75
C LEU A 257 3.13 -1.46 8.97
N ARG A 258 3.58 -2.68 9.25
CA ARG A 258 4.67 -3.30 8.49
C ARG A 258 4.18 -3.66 7.09
N LEU A 259 5.06 -3.65 6.10
CA LEU A 259 4.67 -3.92 4.71
C LEU A 259 3.78 -5.18 4.50
N PRO A 260 4.10 -6.36 5.06
CA PRO A 260 3.24 -7.54 4.86
C PRO A 260 1.82 -7.34 5.42
N GLU A 261 1.73 -6.72 6.59
CA GLU A 261 0.45 -6.42 7.25
C GLU A 261 -0.35 -5.34 6.49
N LYS A 262 0.35 -4.35 5.91
CA LYS A 262 -0.26 -3.36 5.02
C LYS A 262 -0.89 -4.02 3.80
N LYS A 263 -0.16 -4.93 3.14
CA LYS A 263 -0.65 -5.66 1.95
C LYS A 263 -1.88 -6.49 2.29
N ASP A 264 -1.79 -7.33 3.32
CA ASP A 264 -2.90 -8.19 3.73
C ASP A 264 -4.15 -7.37 4.07
N LEU A 265 -3.99 -6.23 4.71
CA LEU A 265 -5.10 -5.34 5.05
C LEU A 265 -5.67 -4.62 3.81
N LEU A 266 -4.81 -4.14 2.92
CA LEU A 266 -5.18 -3.47 1.68
C LEU A 266 -6.01 -4.41 0.80
N ASP A 267 -5.50 -5.61 0.54
CA ASP A 267 -6.18 -6.65 -0.24
C ASP A 267 -7.54 -7.00 0.38
N ALA A 268 -7.60 -7.15 1.71
CA ALA A 268 -8.85 -7.45 2.40
C ALA A 268 -9.88 -6.33 2.23
N ILE A 269 -9.50 -5.05 2.38
CA ILE A 269 -10.43 -3.93 2.22
C ILE A 269 -10.94 -3.83 0.78
N VAL A 270 -10.05 -3.99 -0.20
CA VAL A 270 -10.40 -3.96 -1.63
C VAL A 270 -11.39 -5.08 -1.94
N ASP A 271 -11.10 -6.31 -1.49
CA ASP A 271 -11.96 -7.47 -1.64
C ASP A 271 -13.34 -7.25 -0.98
N PHE A 272 -13.40 -6.65 0.21
CA PHE A 272 -14.67 -6.31 0.85
C PHE A 272 -15.50 -5.31 0.02
N VAL A 273 -14.86 -4.26 -0.50
CA VAL A 273 -15.55 -3.25 -1.35
C VAL A 273 -16.09 -3.88 -2.63
N VAL A 274 -15.30 -4.75 -3.28
CA VAL A 274 -15.69 -5.51 -4.47
C VAL A 274 -16.84 -6.47 -4.15
N SER A 275 -16.76 -7.19 -3.03
CA SER A 275 -17.81 -8.11 -2.57
C SER A 275 -19.14 -7.38 -2.38
N VAL A 276 -19.13 -6.19 -1.77
CA VAL A 276 -20.34 -5.37 -1.63
C VAL A 276 -20.87 -4.91 -2.98
N ARG A 277 -20.01 -4.49 -3.92
CA ARG A 277 -20.43 -4.14 -5.29
C ARG A 277 -21.16 -5.30 -5.95
N ASP A 278 -20.56 -6.48 -5.94
CA ASP A 278 -21.07 -7.65 -6.66
C ASP A 278 -22.35 -8.19 -6.02
N PHE A 279 -22.41 -8.17 -4.68
CA PHE A 279 -23.64 -8.44 -3.92
C PHE A 279 -24.78 -7.51 -4.34
N LYS A 280 -24.54 -6.19 -4.42
CA LYS A 280 -25.56 -5.23 -4.85
C LYS A 280 -26.00 -5.47 -6.29
N GLU A 281 -25.04 -5.71 -7.18
CA GLU A 281 -25.29 -6.04 -8.59
C GLU A 281 -26.22 -7.27 -8.69
N ALA A 282 -25.98 -8.31 -7.89
CA ALA A 282 -26.78 -9.52 -7.85
C ALA A 282 -28.22 -9.29 -7.36
N VAL A 283 -28.42 -8.43 -6.36
CA VAL A 283 -29.74 -8.06 -5.85
C VAL A 283 -30.56 -7.30 -6.89
N TYR A 284 -29.93 -6.43 -7.69
CA TYR A 284 -30.63 -5.56 -8.66
C TYR A 284 -30.61 -6.05 -10.10
N ALA A 285 -29.74 -6.97 -10.50
CA ALA A 285 -29.69 -7.49 -11.87
C ALA A 285 -31.05 -8.06 -12.33
N PRO A 286 -31.78 -8.88 -11.54
CA PRO A 286 -33.11 -9.37 -11.93
C PRO A 286 -34.12 -8.23 -12.09
N LYS A 287 -34.13 -7.28 -11.15
CA LYS A 287 -35.06 -6.12 -11.17
C LYS A 287 -34.82 -5.22 -12.39
N ARG A 288 -33.56 -5.01 -12.77
CA ARG A 288 -33.20 -4.22 -13.97
C ARG A 288 -33.58 -4.95 -15.25
N ALA A 289 -33.38 -6.26 -15.32
CA ALA A 289 -33.81 -7.06 -16.47
C ALA A 289 -35.33 -7.01 -16.67
N GLU A 290 -36.11 -7.13 -15.59
CA GLU A 290 -37.57 -6.99 -15.63
C GLU A 290 -38.01 -5.57 -16.06
N ALA A 291 -37.35 -4.53 -15.54
CA ALA A 291 -37.65 -3.15 -15.91
C ALA A 291 -37.30 -2.85 -17.37
N ALA A 292 -36.18 -3.38 -17.88
CA ALA A 292 -35.78 -3.27 -19.27
C ALA A 292 -36.81 -3.96 -20.19
N ALA A 293 -37.23 -5.18 -19.85
CA ALA A 293 -38.25 -5.91 -20.61
C ALA A 293 -39.60 -5.17 -20.63
N LYS A 294 -40.02 -4.58 -19.50
CA LYS A 294 -41.24 -3.75 -19.43
C LYS A 294 -41.14 -2.49 -20.29
N LYS A 295 -39.98 -1.83 -20.29
CA LYS A 295 -39.73 -0.64 -21.12
C LYS A 295 -39.78 -0.99 -22.60
N GLU A 296 -39.14 -2.09 -23.01
CA GLU A 296 -39.14 -2.56 -24.39
C GLU A 296 -40.55 -2.94 -24.87
N ALA A 297 -41.34 -3.62 -24.03
CA ALA A 297 -42.74 -3.92 -24.31
C ALA A 297 -43.59 -2.66 -24.50
N TYR A 298 -43.42 -1.65 -23.64
CA TYR A 298 -44.13 -0.38 -23.76
C TYR A 298 -43.72 0.42 -25.00
N GLU A 299 -42.43 0.45 -25.33
CA GLU A 299 -41.93 1.10 -26.56
C GLU A 299 -42.42 0.38 -27.82
N ALA A 300 -42.54 -0.95 -27.79
CA ALA A 300 -43.13 -1.74 -28.87
C ALA A 300 -44.63 -1.44 -29.05
N GLU A 301 -45.40 -1.37 -27.95
CA GLU A 301 -46.82 -0.98 -28.00
C GLU A 301 -47.02 0.44 -28.56
N LEU A 302 -46.16 1.39 -28.16
CA LEU A 302 -46.18 2.76 -28.70
C LEU A 302 -45.87 2.80 -30.19
N ARG A 303 -44.93 1.97 -30.68
CA ARG A 303 -44.63 1.85 -32.12
C ARG A 303 -45.83 1.31 -32.89
N VAL A 304 -46.44 0.22 -32.43
CA VAL A 304 -47.62 -0.38 -33.07
C VAL A 304 -48.79 0.61 -33.11
N ARG A 305 -49.04 1.32 -32.01
CA ARG A 305 -50.10 2.34 -31.94
C ARG A 305 -49.81 3.55 -32.82
N GLY A 306 -48.54 3.94 -32.94
CA GLY A 306 -48.08 5.01 -33.84
C GLY A 306 -48.27 4.64 -35.32
N GLU A 307 -47.95 3.40 -35.69
CA GLU A 307 -48.14 2.87 -37.05
C GLU A 307 -49.62 2.74 -37.41
N ALA A 308 -50.45 2.21 -36.49
CA ALA A 308 -51.90 2.12 -36.68
C ALA A 308 -52.54 3.51 -36.90
N ARG A 309 -52.16 4.50 -36.08
CA ARG A 309 -52.65 5.88 -36.24
C ARG A 309 -52.19 6.52 -37.55
N LYS A 310 -50.98 6.20 -38.01
CA LYS A 310 -50.46 6.68 -39.30
C LYS A 310 -51.20 6.03 -40.48
N ALA A 311 -51.59 4.75 -40.36
CA ALA A 311 -52.41 4.05 -41.34
C ALA A 311 -53.86 4.59 -41.38
N GLU A 312 -54.47 4.88 -40.23
CA GLU A 312 -55.80 5.52 -40.16
C GLU A 312 -55.80 6.91 -40.81
N LEU A 313 -54.79 7.74 -40.53
CA LEU A 313 -54.66 9.06 -41.15
C LEU A 313 -54.44 8.98 -42.67
N ALA A 314 -53.70 7.97 -43.14
CA ALA A 314 -53.53 7.72 -44.57
C ALA A 314 -54.82 7.25 -45.25
N ALA A 315 -55.63 6.43 -44.57
CA ALA A 315 -56.93 5.99 -45.07
C ALA A 315 -57.96 7.13 -45.11
N ALA A 316 -58.00 7.98 -44.10
CA ALA A 316 -58.86 9.17 -44.06
C ALA A 316 -58.50 10.22 -45.13
N ALA A 317 -57.23 10.30 -45.52
CA ALA A 317 -56.78 11.16 -46.63
C ALA A 317 -57.10 10.59 -48.02
N ALA A 318 -57.51 9.32 -48.12
CA ALA A 318 -57.84 8.63 -49.36
C ALA A 318 -59.35 8.53 -49.64
N GLU A 319 -60.22 9.02 -48.74
CA GLU A 319 -61.65 9.11 -49.02
C GLU A 319 -61.93 10.22 -50.05
N PRO A 320 -62.61 9.91 -51.18
CA PRO A 320 -62.87 10.90 -52.22
C PRO A 320 -63.93 11.90 -51.74
N ALA A 321 -63.65 13.19 -51.98
CA ALA A 321 -64.56 14.29 -51.66
C ALA A 321 -65.96 14.05 -52.27
N PRO A 322 -67.05 14.33 -51.52
CA PRO A 322 -68.40 14.08 -52.01
C PRO A 322 -68.68 14.97 -53.23
N ALA A 323 -69.16 14.34 -54.31
CA ALA A 323 -69.47 15.00 -55.57
C ALA A 323 -70.49 16.12 -55.37
N GLN A 324 -70.09 17.35 -55.69
CA GLN A 324 -70.98 18.51 -55.73
C GLN A 324 -71.97 18.35 -56.87
N SER A 325 -73.25 18.15 -56.54
CA SER A 325 -74.37 18.20 -57.47
C SER A 325 -74.61 19.65 -57.92
N GLN A 326 -74.41 19.93 -59.22
CA GLN A 326 -74.87 21.16 -59.87
C GLN A 326 -76.39 21.15 -60.02
N PRO A 327 -77.12 22.26 -59.74
CA PRO A 327 -78.50 22.41 -60.18
C PRO A 327 -78.55 22.99 -61.62
N PRO A 328 -79.59 22.66 -62.41
CA PRO A 328 -79.65 22.94 -63.84
C PRO A 328 -80.13 24.37 -64.15
N ALA A 329 -79.94 24.71 -65.43
CA ALA A 329 -80.05 26.01 -66.11
C ALA A 329 -81.30 26.85 -65.85
#